data_AF-A0A8S9J8J9-F1
#
_entry.id   AF-A0A8S9J8J9-F1
#
_cell.length_a   1.000
_cell.length_b   1.000
_cell.length_c   1.000
_cell.angle_alpha   90.00
_cell.angle_beta   90.00
_cell.angle_gamma   90.00
#
_symmetry.space_group_name_H-M   'P 1'
#
loop_
_entity.id
_entity.type
_entity.pdbx_description
1 polymer ?
#
loop_
_entity_poly.entity_id
_entity_poly.type
_entity_poly.pdbx_seq_one_letter_code
_entity_poly.pdbx_strand_id
1 'polypeptide(L)'
;MKLIRSSLGLLRISPLGDPSVFGLVHSWSVDANGVLAPFREELTTLVVFLSLYLVVPNPESLPSGWRRHAKFSFTVVNQIPGEVSQLREIQYWFDQKDSMQGFQSMIRLRERAR
;
A
#
# COMPACT_ATOMS: atom_id res chain seq x y z
N MET A 1 -20.81 -27.02 -6.39
CA MET A 1 -21.10 -25.86 -5.52
C MET A 1 -22.08 -24.97 -6.28
N LYS A 2 -23.31 -24.80 -5.80
CA LYS A 2 -24.39 -24.08 -6.51
C LYS A 2 -24.47 -22.67 -5.95
N LEU A 3 -24.09 -21.68 -6.77
CA LEU A 3 -24.17 -20.26 -6.40
C LEU A 3 -25.63 -19.81 -6.52
N ILE A 4 -26.29 -19.51 -5.40
CA ILE A 4 -27.62 -18.88 -5.41
C ILE A 4 -27.39 -17.43 -4.98
N ARG A 5 -27.45 -16.48 -5.93
CA ARG A 5 -27.46 -15.05 -5.63
C ARG A 5 -28.90 -14.59 -5.45
N SER A 6 -29.31 -14.17 -4.25
CA SER A 6 -30.41 -13.21 -4.10
C SER A 6 -30.57 -12.63 -2.68
N SER A 7 -30.84 -11.32 -2.67
CA SER A 7 -31.41 -10.45 -1.62
C SER A 7 -30.46 -9.67 -0.70
N LEU A 8 -30.66 -8.34 -0.73
CA LEU A 8 -30.10 -7.34 0.17
C LEU A 8 -30.78 -7.45 1.55
N GLY A 9 -29.98 -7.55 2.60
CA GLY A 9 -30.44 -7.43 3.98
C GLY A 9 -29.48 -6.54 4.77
N LEU A 10 -30.01 -5.54 5.47
CA LEU A 10 -29.23 -4.71 6.39
C LEU A 10 -29.10 -5.49 7.71
N LEU A 11 -27.88 -5.89 8.10
CA LEU A 11 -27.63 -6.53 9.40
C LEU A 11 -26.73 -5.64 10.26
N ARG A 12 -27.10 -5.55 11.54
CA ARG A 12 -26.30 -4.90 12.58
C ARG A 12 -25.16 -5.85 12.96
N ILE A 13 -23.92 -5.51 12.60
CA ILE A 13 -22.74 -6.26 13.03
C ILE A 13 -22.03 -5.40 14.08
N SER A 14 -22.13 -5.80 15.35
CA SER A 14 -21.40 -5.17 16.45
C SER A 14 -20.23 -6.05 16.87
N PRO A 15 -18.99 -5.79 16.44
CA PRO A 15 -17.83 -6.31 17.12
C PRO A 15 -17.42 -5.28 18.18
N LEU A 16 -17.39 -5.68 19.45
CA LEU A 16 -16.72 -4.94 20.53
C LEU A 16 -17.23 -3.49 20.74
N GLY A 17 -18.48 -3.35 21.19
CA GLY A 17 -18.90 -2.18 21.98
C GLY A 17 -19.05 -0.81 21.29
N ASP A 18 -18.81 -0.68 19.98
CA ASP A 18 -19.14 0.55 19.25
C ASP A 18 -20.47 0.40 18.46
N PRO A 19 -21.51 1.20 18.78
CA PRO A 19 -22.81 1.12 18.11
C PRO A 19 -22.86 1.73 16.70
N SER A 20 -21.75 2.25 16.15
CA SER A 20 -21.78 3.14 14.97
C SER A 20 -21.34 2.50 13.65
N VAL A 21 -20.93 1.22 13.64
CA VAL A 21 -20.41 0.58 12.41
C VAL A 21 -21.51 -0.19 11.68
N PHE A 22 -22.01 0.38 10.59
CA PHE A 22 -22.86 -0.32 9.62
C PHE A 22 -21.99 -0.81 8.46
N GLY A 23 -21.90 -2.13 8.29
CA GLY A 23 -21.25 -2.74 7.12
C GLY A 23 -22.29 -3.28 6.14
N LEU A 24 -22.18 -2.92 4.86
CA LEU A 24 -22.94 -3.57 3.80
C LEU A 24 -22.30 -4.94 3.51
N VAL A 25 -23.03 -6.02 3.77
CA VAL A 25 -22.61 -7.37 3.37
C VAL A 25 -23.27 -7.68 2.03
N HIS A 26 -22.45 -7.77 0.98
CA HIS A 26 -22.92 -7.88 -0.40
C HIS A 26 -23.20 -9.32 -0.87
N SER A 27 -22.88 -10.35 -0.05
CA SER A 27 -23.06 -11.74 -0.45
C SER A 27 -23.11 -12.70 0.75
N TRP A 28 -23.76 -13.85 0.55
CA TRP A 28 -23.81 -14.97 1.50
C TRP A 28 -23.29 -16.22 0.81
N SER A 29 -22.59 -17.09 1.54
CA SER A 29 -22.19 -18.42 1.05
C SER A 29 -22.69 -19.51 1.98
N VAL A 30 -23.15 -20.62 1.40
CA VAL A 30 -23.53 -21.82 2.14
C VAL A 30 -22.30 -22.72 2.22
N ASP A 31 -21.90 -23.10 3.43
CA ASP A 31 -20.78 -24.04 3.62
C ASP A 31 -21.18 -25.50 3.30
N ALA A 32 -20.24 -26.43 3.41
CA ALA A 32 -20.47 -27.85 3.11
C ALA A 32 -21.53 -28.53 4.01
N ASN A 33 -21.87 -27.90 5.14
CA ASN A 33 -22.85 -28.39 6.11
C ASN A 33 -24.21 -27.68 5.97
N GLY A 34 -24.37 -26.82 4.96
CA GLY A 34 -25.62 -26.08 4.76
C GLY A 34 -25.76 -24.83 5.62
N VAL A 35 -24.70 -24.41 6.33
CA VAL A 35 -24.76 -23.25 7.22
C VAL A 35 -24.48 -21.98 6.43
N LEU A 36 -25.29 -20.94 6.67
CA LEU A 36 -25.09 -19.61 6.13
C LEU A 36 -23.88 -18.97 6.81
N ALA A 37 -22.80 -18.79 6.06
CA ALA A 37 -21.66 -18.00 6.48
C ALA A 37 -21.73 -16.61 5.82
N PRO A 38 -21.51 -15.52 6.57
CA PRO A 38 -21.32 -14.21 5.96
C PRO A 38 -20.13 -14.30 5.02
N PHE A 39 -20.33 -13.93 3.75
CA PHE A 39 -19.24 -13.89 2.79
C PHE A 39 -18.31 -12.74 3.20
N ARG A 40 -17.21 -13.09 3.84
CA ARG A 40 -16.17 -12.13 4.24
C ARG A 40 -15.44 -11.73 2.96
N GLU A 41 -15.96 -10.73 2.26
CA GLU A 41 -15.14 -9.84 1.44
C GLU A 41 -14.13 -9.24 2.42
N GLU A 42 -12.98 -9.89 2.55
CA GLU A 42 -11.84 -9.34 3.26
C GLU A 42 -11.45 -8.10 2.47
N LEU A 43 -12.00 -6.95 2.87
CA LEU A 43 -11.61 -5.65 2.34
C LEU A 43 -10.12 -5.51 2.67
N THR A 44 -9.28 -5.95 1.74
CA THR A 44 -7.87 -5.65 1.74
C THR A 44 -7.83 -4.13 1.63
N THR A 45 -7.72 -3.44 2.75
CA THR A 45 -7.48 -2.00 2.76
C THR A 45 -6.31 -1.76 1.84
N LEU A 46 -6.54 -1.11 0.71
CA LEU A 46 -5.51 -0.89 -0.30
C LEU A 46 -4.36 -0.12 0.38
N VAL A 47 -3.26 -0.83 0.65
CA VAL A 47 -2.10 -0.21 1.30
C VAL A 47 -1.31 0.50 0.21
N VAL A 48 -1.38 1.83 0.21
CA VAL A 48 -0.64 2.68 -0.73
C VAL A 48 0.65 3.17 -0.06
N PHE A 49 1.74 3.21 -0.82
CA PHE A 49 3.02 3.74 -0.37
C PHE A 49 3.48 4.88 -1.30
N LEU A 50 4.19 5.86 -0.72
CA LEU A 50 5.01 6.76 -1.50
C LEU A 50 6.32 6.05 -1.83
N SER A 51 6.65 6.00 -3.12
CA SER A 51 7.95 5.54 -3.61
C SER A 51 8.82 6.72 -3.98
N LEU A 52 10.12 6.68 -3.67
CA LEU A 52 11.08 7.74 -4.03
C LEU A 52 12.33 7.12 -4.65
N TYR A 53 12.82 7.69 -5.74
CA TYR A 53 13.96 7.20 -6.50
C TYR A 53 14.89 8.34 -6.94
N LEU A 54 16.18 8.05 -6.98
CA LEU A 54 17.20 8.88 -7.61
C LEU A 54 17.51 8.26 -8.98
N VAL A 55 17.51 9.10 -10.03
CA VAL A 55 17.71 8.67 -11.42
C VAL A 55 18.89 9.42 -12.01
N VAL A 56 19.74 8.71 -12.75
CA VAL A 56 20.75 9.33 -13.62
C VAL A 56 20.06 9.81 -14.90
N PRO A 57 20.01 11.13 -15.19
CA PRO A 57 19.34 11.62 -16.38
C PRO A 57 20.10 11.24 -17.65
N ASN A 58 19.36 10.88 -18.71
CA ASN A 58 19.88 10.55 -20.03
C ASN A 58 21.04 9.52 -20.02
N PRO A 59 20.86 8.32 -19.43
CA PRO A 59 21.93 7.33 -19.28
C PRO A 59 22.53 6.87 -20.62
N GLU A 60 21.75 6.90 -21.70
CA GLU A 60 22.18 6.56 -23.06
C GLU A 60 23.17 7.57 -23.67
N SER A 61 23.21 8.80 -23.14
CA SER A 61 24.17 9.82 -23.59
C SER A 61 25.55 9.66 -22.94
N LEU A 62 25.67 8.78 -21.95
CA LEU A 62 26.92 8.56 -21.22
C LEU A 62 27.81 7.53 -21.96
N PRO A 63 29.14 7.62 -21.83
CA PRO A 63 30.06 6.69 -22.48
C PRO A 63 29.77 5.23 -22.10
N SER A 64 29.98 4.30 -23.04
CA SER A 64 29.86 2.87 -22.78
C SER A 64 30.71 2.44 -21.57
N GLY A 65 30.13 1.67 -20.66
CA GLY A 65 30.79 1.21 -19.44
C GLY A 65 30.86 2.24 -18.31
N TRP A 66 30.12 3.35 -18.40
CA TRP A 66 30.03 4.31 -17.30
C TRP A 66 29.52 3.65 -16.02
N ARG A 67 30.08 4.10 -14.89
CA ARG A 67 29.64 3.70 -13.56
C ARG A 67 29.78 4.87 -12.60
N ARG A 68 28.76 5.13 -11.78
CA ARG A 68 28.78 6.21 -10.79
C ARG A 68 28.40 5.68 -9.42
N HIS A 69 29.30 5.83 -8.47
CA HIS A 69 28.99 5.58 -7.08
C HIS A 69 28.34 6.81 -6.44
N ALA A 70 27.23 6.62 -5.75
CA ALA A 70 26.65 7.67 -4.93
C ALA A 70 26.13 7.12 -3.61
N LYS A 71 26.36 7.89 -2.56
CA LYS A 71 25.72 7.73 -1.27
C LYS A 71 24.72 8.87 -1.12
N PHE A 72 23.45 8.54 -0.95
CA PHE A 72 22.37 9.52 -0.89
C PHE A 72 21.31 9.12 0.13
N SER A 73 20.56 10.12 0.60
CA SER A 73 19.46 9.92 1.52
C SER A 73 18.21 10.66 1.06
N PHE A 74 17.05 10.09 1.43
CA PHE A 74 15.76 10.75 1.32
C PHE A 74 15.23 11.03 2.71
N THR A 75 14.79 12.26 2.93
CA THR A 75 14.13 12.69 4.17
C THR A 75 12.72 13.13 3.85
N VAL A 76 11.73 12.43 4.42
CA VAL A 76 10.36 12.93 4.49
C VAL A 76 10.23 13.75 5.75
N VAL A 77 10.18 15.07 5.58
CA VAL A 77 10.10 16.04 6.67
C VAL A 77 8.68 16.02 7.26
N ASN A 78 8.58 15.80 8.57
CA ASN A 78 7.35 16.02 9.30
C ASN A 78 7.20 17.51 9.62
N GLN A 79 6.12 18.13 9.15
CA GLN A 79 5.87 19.56 9.36
C GLN A 79 5.25 19.86 10.74
N ILE A 80 4.86 18.83 11.50
CA ILE A 80 4.33 18.98 12.85
C ILE A 80 5.50 19.18 13.82
N PRO A 81 5.57 20.29 14.57
CA PRO A 81 6.64 20.54 15.52
C PRO A 81 6.72 19.42 16.57
N GLY A 82 7.93 18.91 16.82
CA GLY A 82 8.18 17.86 17.82
C GLY A 82 8.00 16.43 17.31
N GLU A 83 7.44 16.24 16.11
CA GLU A 83 7.34 14.92 15.50
C GLU A 83 8.58 14.57 14.67
N VAL A 84 8.91 13.26 14.62
CA VAL A 84 10.13 12.79 13.95
C VAL A 84 9.93 12.69 12.44
N SER A 85 10.91 13.18 11.69
CA SER A 85 10.99 13.02 10.23
C SER A 85 11.54 11.64 9.84
N GLN A 86 11.13 11.10 8.69
CA GLN A 86 11.59 9.78 8.25
C GLN A 86 12.78 9.92 7.30
N LEU A 87 13.93 9.37 7.69
CA LEU A 87 15.16 9.35 6.90
C LEU A 87 15.47 7.92 6.46
N ARG A 88 15.84 7.76 5.19
CA ARG A 88 16.47 6.53 4.69
C ARG A 88 17.68 6.87 3.84
N GLU A 89 18.76 6.13 4.02
CA GLU A 89 20.02 6.31 3.32
C GLU A 89 20.36 5.03 2.54
N ILE A 90 20.95 5.19 1.37
CA ILE A 90 21.45 4.10 0.56
C ILE A 90 22.74 4.51 -0.15
N GLN A 91 23.59 3.52 -0.39
CA GLN A 91 24.79 3.65 -1.19
C GLN A 91 24.65 2.70 -2.39
N TYR A 92 24.81 3.22 -3.59
CA TYR A 92 24.54 2.47 -4.81
C TYR A 92 25.51 2.84 -5.93
N TRP A 93 25.75 1.88 -6.80
CA TRP A 93 26.48 2.07 -8.06
C TRP A 93 25.47 2.12 -9.19
N PHE A 94 25.36 3.28 -9.81
CA PHE A 94 24.57 3.47 -11.02
C PHE A 94 25.40 3.08 -12.24
N ASP A 95 24.76 2.44 -13.20
CA ASP A 95 25.35 2.12 -14.50
C ASP A 95 24.28 2.06 -15.59
N GLN A 96 24.68 1.64 -16.79
CA GLN A 96 23.81 1.56 -17.95
C GLN A 96 22.58 0.66 -17.73
N LYS A 97 22.70 -0.40 -16.93
CA LYS A 97 21.57 -1.31 -16.62
C LYS A 97 20.74 -0.77 -15.48
N ASP A 98 21.40 -0.21 -14.47
CA ASP A 98 20.78 0.22 -13.22
C ASP A 98 20.96 1.73 -13.02
N SER A 99 20.22 2.52 -13.82
CA SER A 99 20.28 4.00 -13.79
C SER A 99 19.36 4.64 -12.75
N MET A 100 18.55 3.85 -12.04
CA MET A 100 17.58 4.30 -11.03
C MET A 100 17.66 3.44 -9.78
N GLN A 101 17.65 4.09 -8.61
CA GLN A 101 17.59 3.39 -7.33
C GLN A 101 16.86 4.20 -6.26
N GLY A 102 16.19 3.53 -5.33
CA GLY A 102 15.47 4.19 -4.25
C GLY A 102 14.68 3.24 -3.35
N PHE A 103 13.57 3.74 -2.81
CA PHE A 103 12.69 3.00 -1.90
C PHE A 103 11.28 2.91 -2.48
N GLN A 104 10.85 1.71 -2.85
CA GLN A 104 9.48 1.45 -3.30
C GLN A 104 8.45 1.75 -2.20
N SER A 105 8.83 1.53 -0.94
CA SER A 105 7.98 1.77 0.22
C SER A 105 8.66 2.75 1.18
N MET A 106 8.79 4.01 0.76
CA MET A 106 9.39 5.07 1.59
C MET A 106 8.52 5.34 2.82
N ILE A 107 7.25 5.67 2.60
CA ILE A 107 6.23 5.88 3.65
C ILE A 107 4.89 5.27 3.23
N ARG A 108 4.09 4.82 4.19
CA ARG A 108 2.68 4.44 3.96
C ARG A 108 1.83 5.70 3.85
N LEU A 109 1.00 5.76 2.81
CA LEU A 109 -0.03 6.79 2.68
C LEU A 109 -1.30 6.27 3.33
N ARG A 110 -1.85 7.02 4.29
CA ARG A 110 -3.19 6.75 4.83
C ARG A 110 -4.19 7.58 4.04
N GLU A 111 -5.24 6.95 3.57
CA GLU A 111 -6.39 7.66 3.00
C GLU A 111 -7.11 8.39 4.14
N ARG A 112 -7.29 9.71 4.01
CA ARG A 112 -8.19 10.45 4.91
C ARG A 112 -9.61 10.20 4.40
N ALA A 113 -10.38 9.39 5.11
CA ALA A 113 -11.82 9.37 4.94
C ALA A 113 -12.32 10.81 5.20
N ARG A 114 -12.99 11.38 4.20
CA ARG A 114 -13.66 12.68 4.32
C ARG A 114 -15.06 12.48 4.90
#